data_AF-A0A1T3MKZ6-F1
#
_entry.id   AF-A0A1T3MKZ6-F1
#
_cell.length_a   1.000
_cell.length_b   1.000
_cell.length_c   1.000
_cell.angle_alpha   90.00
_cell.angle_beta   90.00
_cell.angle_gamma   90.00
#
_symmetry.space_group_name_H-M   'P 1'
#
loop_
_entity.id
_entity.type
_entity.pdbx_description
1 polymer ?
#
loop_
_entity_poly.entity_id
_entity_poly.type
_entity_poly.pdbx_seq_one_letter_code
_entity_poly.pdbx_strand_id
1 'polypeptide(L)'
;MAKTKVHFEYPMHCQSEILYEYLASGEGLAEWFADDVVEKGDDFYFSWNGGEPEKATMIRYKPESFVRYRWEADEGTKNFFELTIVIDEITNDLSLNVTDFADEGDEEEVRQYWDNLIENLQIKLGAA
;
A
#
# COMPACT_ATOMS: atom_id res chain seq x y z
N MET A 1 1.38 -6.28 22.91
CA MET A 1 -0.07 -5.97 22.85
C MET A 1 -0.60 -6.49 21.52
N ALA A 2 -1.91 -6.65 21.36
CA ALA A 2 -2.46 -7.01 20.05
C ALA A 2 -2.65 -5.72 19.24
N LYS A 3 -2.09 -5.64 18.02
CA LYS A 3 -2.30 -4.49 17.14
C LYS A 3 -3.78 -4.31 16.79
N THR A 4 -4.21 -3.05 16.70
CA THR A 4 -5.56 -2.64 16.29
C THR A 4 -5.57 -2.39 14.80
N LYS A 5 -6.60 -2.92 14.12
CA LYS A 5 -6.77 -2.72 12.68
C LYS A 5 -7.22 -1.28 12.42
N VAL A 6 -6.53 -0.60 11.52
CA VAL A 6 -6.83 0.78 11.09
C VAL A 6 -7.24 0.80 9.61
N HIS A 7 -8.02 1.82 9.25
CA HIS A 7 -8.57 2.00 7.92
C HIS A 7 -8.50 3.47 7.51
N PHE A 8 -7.95 3.71 6.32
CA PHE A 8 -7.85 5.04 5.73
C PHE A 8 -8.39 5.01 4.30
N GLU A 9 -8.95 6.13 3.86
CA GLU A 9 -9.57 6.29 2.55
C GLU A 9 -9.05 7.56 1.91
N TYR A 10 -8.56 7.42 0.68
CA TYR A 10 -7.93 8.49 -0.07
C TYR A 10 -8.58 8.63 -1.44
N PRO A 11 -9.11 9.81 -1.81
CA PRO A 11 -9.62 10.02 -3.16
C PRO A 11 -8.47 9.97 -4.18
N MET A 12 -8.71 9.35 -5.33
CA MET A 12 -7.73 9.22 -6.39
C MET A 12 -8.32 9.70 -7.72
N HIS A 13 -7.49 10.33 -8.54
CA HIS A 13 -7.89 10.89 -9.83
C HIS A 13 -7.13 10.23 -10.98
N CYS A 14 -7.30 8.92 -11.13
CA CYS A 14 -6.63 8.10 -12.15
C CYS A 14 -7.50 6.89 -12.53
N GLN A 15 -7.09 6.12 -13.53
CA GLN A 15 -7.75 4.87 -13.89
C GLN A 15 -7.34 3.75 -12.94
N SER A 16 -8.25 2.82 -12.64
CA SER A 16 -8.01 1.67 -11.74
C SER A 16 -6.86 0.79 -12.21
N GLU A 17 -6.72 0.58 -13.52
CA GLU A 17 -5.62 -0.18 -14.12
C GLU A 17 -4.26 0.46 -13.81
N ILE A 18 -4.13 1.77 -14.08
CA ILE A 18 -2.90 2.51 -13.79
C ILE A 18 -2.60 2.48 -12.29
N LEU A 19 -3.60 2.76 -11.45
CA LEU A 19 -3.40 2.71 -10.01
C LEU A 19 -2.90 1.33 -9.57
N TYR A 20 -3.54 0.27 -10.05
CA TYR A 20 -3.18 -1.10 -9.68
C TYR A 20 -1.72 -1.44 -10.01
N GLU A 21 -1.19 -0.99 -11.16
CA GLU A 21 0.23 -1.16 -11.51
C GLU A 21 1.17 -0.52 -10.48
N TYR A 22 0.81 0.65 -9.93
CA TYR A 22 1.57 1.32 -8.86
C TYR A 22 1.46 0.61 -7.50
N LEU A 23 0.44 -0.23 -7.28
CA LEU A 23 0.24 -0.95 -6.03
C LEU A 23 0.83 -2.37 -6.06
N ALA A 24 0.90 -3.00 -7.24
CA ALA A 24 1.13 -4.43 -7.40
C ALA A 24 2.48 -4.82 -8.01
N SER A 25 3.19 -3.88 -8.64
CA SER A 25 4.50 -4.14 -9.25
C SER A 25 5.64 -3.55 -8.42
N GLY A 26 6.83 -4.18 -8.46
CA GLY A 26 8.02 -3.64 -7.81
C GLY A 26 8.36 -2.23 -8.33
N GLU A 27 8.37 -2.04 -9.65
CA GLU A 27 8.64 -0.72 -10.27
C GLU A 27 7.63 0.34 -9.80
N GLY A 28 6.34 0.00 -9.75
CA GLY A 28 5.30 0.90 -9.29
C GLY A 28 5.42 1.28 -7.82
N LEU A 29 5.73 0.32 -6.95
CA LEU A 29 5.91 0.56 -5.50
C LEU A 29 7.16 1.41 -5.22
N ALA A 30 8.22 1.28 -6.02
CA ALA A 30 9.43 2.10 -5.91
C ALA A 30 9.21 3.59 -6.26
N GLU A 31 8.08 3.94 -6.89
CA GLU A 31 7.79 5.33 -7.24
C GLU A 31 7.26 6.16 -6.05
N TRP A 32 6.73 5.51 -5.00
CA TRP A 32 6.03 6.22 -3.91
C TRP A 32 6.10 5.57 -2.53
N PHE A 33 6.28 4.25 -2.44
CA PHE A 33 6.20 3.50 -1.17
C PHE A 33 7.58 3.28 -0.52
N ALA A 34 8.58 2.95 -1.33
CA ALA A 34 9.97 2.77 -0.91
C ALA A 34 10.93 3.31 -1.97
N ASP A 35 12.22 3.47 -1.61
CA ASP A 35 13.22 4.02 -2.54
C ASP A 35 13.62 3.02 -3.63
N ASP A 36 13.59 1.72 -3.31
CA ASP A 36 13.82 0.62 -4.25
C ASP A 36 12.99 -0.58 -3.82
N VAL A 37 12.42 -1.29 -4.80
CA VAL A 37 11.63 -2.49 -4.57
C VAL A 37 12.01 -3.56 -5.58
N VAL A 38 12.54 -4.67 -5.07
CA VAL A 38 12.88 -5.83 -5.89
C VAL A 38 11.80 -6.89 -5.73
N GLU A 39 11.18 -7.29 -6.83
CA GLU A 39 10.17 -8.35 -6.88
C GLU A 39 10.77 -9.69 -7.32
N LYS A 40 10.40 -10.78 -6.64
CA LYS A 40 10.79 -12.16 -6.96
C LYS A 40 9.60 -13.10 -6.79
N GLY A 41 8.74 -13.17 -7.82
CA GLY A 41 7.47 -13.88 -7.71
C GLY A 41 6.56 -13.13 -6.74
N ASP A 42 5.98 -13.81 -5.77
CA ASP A 42 5.11 -13.17 -4.78
C ASP A 42 5.88 -12.46 -3.65
N ASP A 43 7.22 -12.56 -3.61
CA ASP A 43 8.06 -11.92 -2.60
C ASP A 43 8.62 -10.57 -3.07
N PHE A 44 8.47 -9.55 -2.24
CA PHE A 44 8.90 -8.16 -2.47
C PHE A 44 9.91 -7.76 -1.40
N TYR A 45 10.97 -7.07 -1.82
CA TYR A 45 12.05 -6.61 -0.96
C TYR A 45 12.15 -5.09 -1.05
N PHE A 46 11.77 -4.40 0.01
CA PHE A 46 11.67 -2.94 0.08
C PHE A 46 12.89 -2.35 0.77
N SER A 47 13.50 -1.34 0.17
CA SER A 47 14.68 -0.67 0.73
C SER A 47 14.42 0.82 0.93
N TRP A 48 14.89 1.37 2.05
CA TRP A 48 14.85 2.81 2.34
C TRP A 48 16.24 3.30 2.73
N ASN A 49 16.63 4.46 2.21
CA ASN A 49 17.90 5.15 2.48
C ASN A 49 19.14 4.24 2.29
N GLY A 50 19.08 3.27 1.38
CA GLY A 50 20.15 2.29 1.16
C GLY A 50 20.38 1.31 2.32
N GLY A 51 19.40 1.14 3.21
CA GLY A 51 19.41 0.16 4.30
C GLY A 51 19.22 -1.28 3.82
N GLU A 52 19.21 -2.22 4.77
CA GLU A 52 18.90 -3.63 4.45
C GLU A 52 17.45 -3.76 3.98
N PRO A 53 17.18 -4.53 2.91
CA PRO A 53 15.82 -4.69 2.41
C PRO A 53 14.92 -5.43 3.41
N GLU A 54 13.72 -4.91 3.63
CA GLU A 54 12.67 -5.59 4.38
C GLU A 54 11.80 -6.40 3.43
N LYS A 55 11.53 -7.66 3.78
CA LYS A 55 10.74 -8.58 2.96
C LYS A 55 9.26 -8.51 3.31
N ALA A 56 8.40 -8.41 2.30
CA ALA A 56 6.98 -8.75 2.40
C ALA A 56 6.59 -9.76 1.32
N THR A 57 5.56 -10.55 1.58
CA THR A 57 4.96 -11.46 0.59
C THR A 57 3.57 -10.95 0.21
N MET A 58 3.28 -10.91 -1.09
CA MET A 58 1.95 -10.65 -1.63
C MET A 58 1.05 -11.88 -1.39
N ILE A 59 0.29 -11.85 -0.31
CA ILE A 59 -0.50 -13.00 0.15
C ILE A 59 -1.88 -13.11 -0.52
N ARG A 60 -2.36 -12.03 -1.13
CA ARG A 60 -3.63 -12.02 -1.87
C ARG A 60 -3.67 -10.83 -2.82
N TYR A 61 -4.24 -11.03 -4.00
CA TYR A 61 -4.50 -9.95 -4.93
C TYR A 61 -5.71 -10.25 -5.81
N LYS A 62 -6.24 -9.21 -6.41
CA LYS A 62 -7.19 -9.27 -7.52
C LYS A 62 -6.87 -8.10 -8.45
N PRO A 63 -6.54 -8.35 -9.73
CA PRO A 63 -6.24 -7.31 -10.71
C PRO A 63 -7.28 -6.19 -10.72
N GLU A 64 -6.81 -4.95 -10.81
CA GLU A 64 -7.60 -3.71 -10.83
C GLU A 64 -8.49 -3.49 -9.58
N SER A 65 -8.31 -4.28 -8.52
CA SER A 65 -9.20 -4.27 -7.36
C SER A 65 -8.45 -4.16 -6.05
N PHE A 66 -7.55 -5.08 -5.71
CA PHE A 66 -6.78 -4.95 -4.48
C PHE A 66 -5.50 -5.77 -4.50
N VAL A 67 -4.59 -5.39 -3.62
CA VAL A 67 -3.40 -6.16 -3.30
C VAL A 67 -3.18 -6.15 -1.79
N ARG A 68 -2.73 -7.30 -1.25
CA ARG A 68 -2.46 -7.49 0.17
C ARG A 68 -1.08 -8.09 0.37
N TYR A 69 -0.32 -7.43 1.22
CA TYR A 69 1.04 -7.81 1.57
C TYR A 69 1.13 -8.14 3.06
N ARG A 70 2.06 -9.01 3.41
CA ARG A 70 2.43 -9.29 4.80
C ARG A 70 3.94 -9.23 4.94
N TRP A 71 4.41 -8.42 5.88
CA TRP A 71 5.81 -8.38 6.28
C TRP A 71 6.27 -9.73 6.82
N GLU A 72 7.52 -10.11 6.55
CA GLU A 72 8.13 -11.33 7.11
C GLU A 72 8.07 -11.33 8.65
N ALA A 73 8.26 -10.16 9.27
CA ALA A 73 8.15 -9.97 10.72
C ALA A 73 6.73 -10.24 11.28
N ASP A 74 5.70 -10.17 10.44
CA ASP A 74 4.30 -10.42 10.79
C ASP A 74 3.84 -11.85 10.40
N GLU A 75 4.75 -12.73 9.95
CA GLU A 75 4.41 -14.12 9.61
C GLU A 75 3.77 -14.85 10.82
N GLY A 76 2.72 -15.63 10.56
CA GLY A 76 1.96 -16.32 11.61
C GLY A 76 0.97 -15.44 12.38
N THR A 77 0.93 -14.14 12.10
CA THR A 77 -0.06 -13.21 12.67
C THR A 77 -1.22 -12.94 11.69
N LYS A 78 -2.21 -12.18 12.15
CA LYS A 78 -3.30 -11.66 11.32
C LYS A 78 -2.93 -10.36 10.59
N ASN A 79 -1.74 -9.81 10.84
CA ASN A 79 -1.36 -8.50 10.34
C ASN A 79 -1.02 -8.56 8.85
N PHE A 80 -1.34 -7.48 8.15
CA PHE A 80 -1.09 -7.24 6.74
C PHE A 80 -1.34 -5.77 6.46
N PHE A 81 -0.78 -5.26 5.37
CA PHE A 81 -1.29 -4.05 4.74
C PHE A 81 -1.99 -4.40 3.44
N GLU A 82 -3.12 -3.73 3.17
CA GLU A 82 -3.93 -3.97 1.97
C GLU A 82 -4.32 -2.65 1.34
N LEU A 83 -4.15 -2.59 0.03
CA LEU A 83 -4.42 -1.45 -0.84
C LEU A 83 -5.60 -1.85 -1.73
N THR A 84 -6.77 -1.28 -1.47
CA THR A 84 -8.02 -1.61 -2.17
C THR A 84 -8.49 -0.44 -3.00
N ILE A 85 -8.67 -0.67 -4.30
CA ILE A 85 -9.30 0.26 -5.23
C ILE A 85 -10.82 0.10 -5.10
N VAL A 86 -11.50 1.20 -4.77
CA VAL A 86 -12.95 1.26 -4.68
C VAL A 86 -13.44 2.29 -5.70
N ILE A 87 -14.45 1.91 -6.48
CA ILE A 87 -15.12 2.81 -7.43
C ILE A 87 -16.55 2.95 -6.94
N ASP A 88 -16.99 4.19 -6.69
CA ASP A 88 -18.37 4.47 -6.31
C ASP A 88 -19.31 4.17 -7.49
N GLU A 89 -20.37 3.39 -7.26
CA GLU A 89 -21.28 2.94 -8.32
C GLU A 89 -22.14 4.07 -8.92
N ILE A 90 -22.27 5.20 -8.22
CA ILE A 90 -23.12 6.33 -8.60
C ILE A 90 -22.27 7.42 -9.26
N THR A 91 -21.19 7.84 -8.61
CA THR A 91 -20.35 8.95 -9.10
C THR A 91 -19.23 8.47 -10.02
N ASN A 92 -18.87 7.18 -9.97
CA ASN A 92 -17.66 6.63 -10.58
C ASN A 92 -16.36 7.25 -10.03
N ASP A 93 -16.41 7.89 -8.87
CA ASP A 93 -15.21 8.36 -8.19
C ASP A 93 -14.40 7.17 -7.68
N LEU A 94 -13.08 7.26 -7.80
CA LEU A 94 -12.16 6.22 -7.36
C LEU A 94 -11.52 6.65 -6.03
N SER A 95 -11.48 5.73 -5.06
CA SER A 95 -10.69 5.86 -3.85
C SER A 95 -9.73 4.70 -3.66
N LEU A 96 -8.61 4.98 -3.02
CA LEU A 96 -7.68 3.99 -2.50
C LEU A 96 -7.94 3.84 -1.00
N ASN A 97 -8.38 2.65 -0.61
CA ASN A 97 -8.65 2.31 0.77
C ASN A 97 -7.49 1.48 1.31
N VAL A 98 -6.83 2.00 2.33
CA VAL A 98 -5.71 1.36 3.03
C VAL A 98 -6.24 0.66 4.27
N THR A 99 -5.81 -0.58 4.46
CA THR A 99 -5.96 -1.32 5.72
C THR A 99 -4.59 -1.63 6.27
N ASP A 100 -4.38 -1.35 7.56
CA ASP A 100 -3.12 -1.66 8.26
C ASP A 100 -3.39 -1.99 9.75
N PHE A 101 -2.34 -2.19 10.54
CA PHE A 101 -2.40 -2.51 11.96
C PHE A 101 -1.44 -1.64 12.76
N ALA A 102 -1.99 -0.85 13.69
CA ALA A 102 -1.24 0.02 14.59
C ALA A 102 -1.12 -0.58 15.99
N ASP A 103 -0.02 -0.29 16.68
CA ASP A 103 0.07 -0.50 18.12
C ASP A 103 -0.82 0.50 18.88
N GLU A 104 -1.16 0.18 20.13
CA GLU A 104 -2.08 1.00 20.94
C GLU A 104 -1.48 2.38 21.21
N GLY A 105 -2.12 3.43 20.69
CA GLY A 105 -1.65 4.82 20.79
C GLY A 105 -0.92 5.34 19.55
N ASP A 106 -0.58 4.46 18.60
CA ASP A 106 0.20 4.82 17.40
C ASP A 106 -0.70 5.05 16.17
N GLU A 107 -2.03 5.01 16.32
CA GLU A 107 -2.98 5.12 15.20
C GLU A 107 -2.83 6.43 14.41
N GLU A 108 -2.50 7.53 15.09
CA GLU A 108 -2.27 8.84 14.46
C GLU A 108 -0.94 8.88 13.70
N GLU A 109 0.11 8.25 14.22
CA GLU A 109 1.40 8.14 13.54
C GLU A 109 1.28 7.29 12.27
N VAL A 110 0.61 6.15 12.36
CA VAL A 110 0.33 5.28 11.19
C VAL A 110 -0.49 6.05 10.15
N ARG A 111 -1.47 6.87 10.55
CA ARG A 111 -2.20 7.73 9.62
C ARG A 111 -1.27 8.72 8.92
N GLN A 112 -0.47 9.48 9.68
CA GLN A 112 0.44 10.48 9.09
C GLN A 112 1.46 9.84 8.15
N TYR A 113 1.93 8.65 8.46
CA TYR A 113 2.80 7.88 7.58
C TYR A 113 2.11 7.59 6.24
N TRP A 114 0.90 7.04 6.27
CA TRP A 114 0.12 6.77 5.05
C TRP A 114 -0.26 8.04 4.29
N ASP A 115 -0.64 9.12 4.98
CA ASP A 115 -0.95 10.40 4.34
C ASP A 115 0.22 10.91 3.49
N ASN A 116 1.45 10.83 4.01
CA ASN A 116 2.66 11.24 3.27
C ASN A 116 2.94 10.33 2.06
N LEU A 117 2.80 9.01 2.20
CA LEU A 117 3.01 8.07 1.09
C LEU A 117 1.98 8.30 -0.02
N ILE A 118 0.71 8.48 0.36
CA ILE A 118 -0.37 8.69 -0.61
C ILE A 118 -0.24 10.05 -1.30
N GLU A 119 0.22 11.10 -0.61
CA GLU A 119 0.54 12.37 -1.26
C GLU A 119 1.59 12.18 -2.36
N ASN A 120 2.67 11.43 -2.09
CA ASN A 120 3.68 11.11 -3.11
C ASN A 120 3.07 10.33 -4.29
N LEU A 121 2.24 9.32 -4.03
CA LEU A 121 1.54 8.56 -5.07
C LEU A 121 0.64 9.44 -5.93
N GLN A 122 -0.14 10.33 -5.31
CA GLN A 122 -1.01 11.28 -6.02
C GLN A 122 -0.19 12.24 -6.89
N ILE A 123 0.96 12.73 -6.41
CA ILE A 123 1.87 13.54 -7.20
C ILE A 123 2.38 12.75 -8.42
N LYS A 124 2.75 11.48 -8.26
CA LYS A 124 3.22 10.65 -9.38
C LYS A 124 2.13 10.39 -10.42
N LEU A 125 0.90 10.16 -9.99
CA LEU A 125 -0.24 9.90 -10.87
C LEU A 125 -0.83 11.18 -11.50
N GLY A 126 -0.60 12.34 -10.88
CA GLY A 126 -1.06 13.66 -11.34
C GLY A 126 0.04 14.53 -11.98
N ALA A 127 1.30 14.10 -11.97
CA ALA A 127 2.39 14.72 -12.71
C ALA A 127 2.29 14.35 -14.20
N ALA A 128 1.31 14.93 -14.88
CA ALA A 128 1.18 14.98 -16.34
C ALA A 128 0.75 16.38 -16.79
#